data_AF-A0A2L0N391-F1
#
_entry.id   AF-A0A2L0N391-F1
#
_cell.length_a   1.000
_cell.length_b   1.000
_cell.length_c   1.000
_cell.angle_alpha   90.00
_cell.angle_beta   90.00
_cell.angle_gamma   90.00
#
_symmetry.space_group_name_H-M   'P 1'
#
loop_
_entity.id
_entity.type
_entity.pdbx_description
1 polymer ?
#
loop_
_entity_poly.entity_id
_entity_poly.type
_entity_poly.pdbx_seq_one_letter_code
_entity_poly.pdbx_strand_id
1 'polypeptide(L)'
;MDFTSGAAVGPRFDQGGYDLGLGNNVYGSLPSAAGALDVARAFRGAGWRVRRSGWTEYEVEHTYAQLELRPDTPLRFGGVVVPGRIGDLLSAFSALGLAHVVELYHEDGGETVYRS
;
A
#
# COMPACT_ATOMS: atom_id res chain seq x y z
N MET A 1 14.15 -2.42 -15.23
CA MET A 1 12.85 -2.97 -15.70
C MET A 1 11.75 -2.08 -15.17
N ASP A 2 11.06 -1.41 -16.08
CA ASP A 2 9.85 -0.64 -15.75
C ASP A 2 8.70 -1.58 -15.43
N PHE A 3 7.83 -1.17 -14.51
CA PHE A 3 6.60 -1.91 -14.20
C PHE A 3 5.68 -1.83 -15.42
N THR A 4 5.41 -2.98 -16.04
CA THR A 4 4.45 -3.08 -17.14
C THR A 4 3.02 -2.93 -16.62
N SER A 5 2.11 -2.50 -17.48
CA SER A 5 0.65 -2.55 -17.23
C SER A 5 0.15 -4.00 -17.06
N GLY A 6 0.95 -4.99 -17.46
CA GLY A 6 0.78 -6.41 -17.14
C GLY A 6 1.49 -6.82 -15.84
N ALA A 7 0.70 -7.30 -14.89
CA ALA A 7 1.01 -8.12 -13.72
C ALA A 7 2.49 -8.54 -13.49
N ALA A 8 3.14 -8.00 -12.45
CA ALA A 8 4.37 -8.59 -11.92
C ALA A 8 4.08 -9.87 -11.09
N VAL A 9 5.11 -10.72 -10.93
CA VAL A 9 5.10 -11.91 -10.06
C VAL A 9 5.01 -11.48 -8.59
N GLY A 10 4.08 -12.05 -7.84
CA GLY A 10 3.84 -11.79 -6.41
C GLY A 10 2.42 -12.19 -5.99
N PRO A 11 2.14 -12.35 -4.69
CA PRO A 11 0.81 -12.68 -4.19
C PRO A 11 -0.21 -11.61 -4.58
N ARG A 12 -1.44 -12.07 -4.89
CA ARG A 12 -2.57 -11.20 -5.24
C ARG A 12 -3.43 -10.94 -4.02
N PHE A 13 -3.92 -9.71 -3.89
CA PHE A 13 -5.01 -9.35 -3.01
C PHE A 13 -6.31 -9.83 -3.66
N ASP A 14 -6.99 -10.75 -2.99
CA ASP A 14 -8.29 -11.26 -3.43
C ASP A 14 -9.36 -10.82 -2.44
N GLN A 15 -9.92 -9.63 -2.69
CA GLN A 15 -10.95 -9.07 -1.85
C GLN A 15 -12.21 -9.95 -1.77
N GLY A 16 -12.57 -10.63 -2.88
CA GLY A 16 -13.67 -11.60 -2.91
C GLY A 16 -13.35 -12.86 -2.09
N GLY A 17 -12.10 -13.28 -2.08
CA GLY A 17 -11.60 -14.36 -1.22
C GLY A 17 -11.68 -14.05 0.29
N TYR A 18 -11.77 -12.77 0.67
CA TYR A 18 -12.03 -12.35 2.04
C TYR A 18 -13.50 -11.98 2.33
N ASP A 19 -14.39 -12.03 1.33
CA ASP A 19 -15.78 -11.53 1.41
C ASP A 19 -15.87 -10.10 1.98
N LEU A 20 -14.86 -9.27 1.67
CA LEU A 20 -14.74 -7.92 2.18
C LEU A 20 -15.39 -6.98 1.16
N GLY A 21 -16.60 -6.49 1.41
CA GLY A 21 -17.20 -5.40 0.62
C GLY A 21 -16.50 -4.03 0.78
N LEU A 22 -15.21 -4.02 1.14
CA LEU A 22 -14.47 -2.84 1.57
C LEU A 22 -14.20 -1.87 0.41
N GLY A 23 -14.54 -0.60 0.62
CA GLY A 23 -13.87 0.49 -0.07
C GLY A 23 -12.48 0.72 0.51
N ASN A 24 -11.79 1.76 0.05
CA ASN A 24 -10.52 2.17 0.65
C ASN A 24 -10.69 2.43 2.15
N ASN A 25 -10.06 1.60 2.97
CA ASN A 25 -10.11 1.70 4.44
C ASN A 25 -8.78 2.18 5.04
N VAL A 26 -7.74 2.37 4.23
CA VAL A 26 -6.46 2.89 4.69
C VAL A 26 -5.96 4.00 3.77
N TYR A 27 -5.43 5.06 4.39
CA TYR A 27 -4.78 6.18 3.74
C TYR A 27 -3.51 6.55 4.49
N GLY A 28 -2.63 7.32 3.86
CA GLY A 28 -1.46 7.82 4.58
C GLY A 28 -0.44 8.52 3.71
N SER A 29 0.71 8.79 4.33
CA SER A 29 1.84 9.42 3.67
C SER A 29 3.19 8.85 4.12
N LEU A 30 4.17 8.90 3.22
CA LEU A 30 5.55 8.49 3.41
C LEU A 30 6.47 9.72 3.31
N PRO A 31 6.65 10.49 4.40
CA PRO A 31 7.34 11.78 4.36
C PRO A 31 8.83 11.71 4.01
N SER A 32 9.49 10.57 4.26
CA SER A 32 10.91 10.38 3.97
C SER A 32 11.18 9.70 2.62
N ALA A 33 10.14 9.40 1.83
CA ALA A 33 10.29 8.65 0.59
C ALA A 33 10.82 9.54 -0.56
N ALA A 34 11.76 9.01 -1.33
CA ALA A 34 12.35 9.70 -2.48
C ALA A 34 11.38 9.87 -3.67
N GLY A 35 10.39 8.99 -3.81
CA GLY A 35 9.37 9.06 -4.87
C GLY A 35 8.62 7.74 -5.09
N ALA A 36 7.52 7.80 -5.84
CA ALA A 36 6.60 6.67 -6.02
C ALA A 36 7.25 5.45 -6.69
N LEU A 37 8.12 5.68 -7.68
CA LEU A 37 8.85 4.60 -8.36
C LEU A 37 9.84 3.90 -7.43
N ASP A 38 10.56 4.65 -6.59
CA ASP A 38 11.55 4.07 -5.68
C ASP A 38 10.88 3.26 -4.58
N VAL A 39 9.77 3.77 -4.03
CA VAL A 39 8.93 3.02 -3.08
C VAL A 39 8.34 1.77 -3.74
N ALA A 40 7.83 1.88 -4.97
CA ALA A 40 7.32 0.73 -5.72
C ALA A 40 8.41 -0.34 -5.95
N ARG A 41 9.65 0.06 -6.24
CA ARG A 41 10.80 -0.86 -6.36
C ARG A 41 11.14 -1.52 -5.03
N ALA A 42 11.08 -0.78 -3.92
CA ALA A 42 11.32 -1.32 -2.58
C ALA A 42 10.29 -2.41 -2.22
N PHE A 43 9.00 -2.14 -2.45
CA PHE A 43 7.93 -3.13 -2.28
C PHE A 43 8.14 -4.37 -3.14
N ARG A 44 8.48 -4.19 -4.43
CA ARG A 44 8.81 -5.32 -5.32
C ARG A 44 9.96 -6.17 -4.77
N GLY A 45 11.02 -5.52 -4.28
CA GLY A 45 12.17 -6.20 -3.65
C GLY A 45 11.80 -6.99 -2.40
N ALA A 46 10.78 -6.53 -1.66
CA ALA A 46 10.21 -7.23 -0.50
C ALA A 46 9.16 -8.30 -0.87
N GLY A 47 9.02 -8.66 -2.15
CA GLY A 47 8.12 -9.73 -2.59
C GLY A 47 6.66 -9.29 -2.80
N TRP A 48 6.37 -8.00 -2.71
CA TRP A 48 5.05 -7.48 -3.09
C TRP A 48 4.91 -7.49 -4.60
N ARG A 49 3.69 -7.71 -5.05
CA ARG A 49 3.33 -7.50 -6.43
C ARG A 49 3.21 -6.01 -6.68
N VAL A 50 3.72 -5.54 -7.82
CA VAL A 50 3.74 -4.12 -8.15
C VAL A 50 3.40 -3.94 -9.61
N ARG A 51 2.52 -2.98 -9.90
CA ARG A 51 2.19 -2.58 -11.27
C ARG A 51 2.11 -1.06 -11.36
N ARG A 52 2.26 -0.56 -12.59
CA ARG A 52 1.94 0.84 -12.88
C ARG A 52 0.42 0.99 -12.93
N SER A 53 -0.15 1.94 -12.18
CA SER A 53 -1.59 2.22 -12.19
C SER A 53 -1.95 3.47 -13.01
N GLY A 54 -1.00 4.39 -13.19
CA GLY A 54 -1.15 5.59 -13.99
C GLY A 54 0.13 6.03 -14.69
N TRP A 55 0.27 7.33 -14.98
CA TRP A 55 1.49 7.85 -15.59
C TRP A 55 2.65 7.85 -14.59
N THR A 56 2.35 8.19 -13.34
CA THR A 56 3.34 8.35 -12.25
C THR A 56 2.96 7.58 -10.99
N GLU A 57 1.79 6.95 -10.99
CA GLU A 57 1.20 6.19 -9.91
C GLU A 57 1.53 4.70 -10.05
N TYR A 58 1.67 4.04 -8.91
CA TYR A 58 1.96 2.62 -8.82
C TYR A 58 1.02 1.96 -7.82
N GLU A 59 0.53 0.79 -8.16
CA GLU A 59 -0.17 -0.07 -7.21
C GLU A 59 0.80 -1.11 -6.67
N VAL A 60 0.79 -1.29 -5.35
CA VAL A 60 1.50 -2.36 -4.65
C VAL A 60 0.48 -3.26 -3.96
N GLU A 61 0.71 -4.56 -4.05
CA GLU A 61 -0.27 -5.58 -3.71
C GLU A 61 0.41 -6.74 -2.98
N HIS A 62 -0.28 -7.24 -1.96
CA HIS A 62 0.05 -8.45 -1.22
C HIS A 62 -1.25 -9.18 -0.86
N THR A 63 -1.16 -10.40 -0.33
CA THR A 63 -2.34 -11.17 0.09
C THR A 63 -3.26 -10.43 1.07
N TYR A 64 -2.78 -9.45 1.82
CA TYR A 64 -3.55 -8.76 2.86
C TYR A 64 -3.76 -7.26 2.60
N ALA A 65 -3.23 -6.71 1.52
CA ALA A 65 -3.35 -5.29 1.22
C ALA A 65 -3.15 -4.98 -0.27
N GLN A 66 -3.84 -3.95 -0.74
CA GLN A 66 -3.65 -3.35 -2.05
C GLN A 66 -3.64 -1.82 -1.86
N LEU A 67 -2.55 -1.17 -2.25
CA LEU A 67 -2.34 0.25 -2.06
C LEU A 67 -1.95 0.93 -3.38
N GLU A 68 -2.54 2.08 -3.64
CA GLU A 68 -2.11 2.99 -4.69
C GLU A 68 -1.16 4.04 -4.11
N LEU A 69 0.04 4.13 -4.70
CA LEU A 69 1.08 5.12 -4.42
C LEU A 69 0.91 6.30 -5.38
N ARG A 70 0.74 7.50 -4.81
CA ARG A 70 0.58 8.76 -5.53
C ARG A 70 1.80 9.65 -5.31
N PRO A 71 2.38 10.22 -6.38
CA PRO A 71 3.64 10.98 -6.35
C PRO A 71 3.46 12.40 -5.77
N ASP A 72 2.66 12.55 -4.71
CA ASP A 72 2.49 13.80 -3.98
C ASP A 72 3.71 14.11 -3.10
N THR A 73 3.78 15.31 -2.52
CA THR A 73 4.79 15.67 -1.51
C THR A 73 4.10 16.07 -0.20
N PRO A 74 4.22 15.27 0.88
CA PRO A 74 4.87 13.95 0.95
C PRO A 74 4.14 12.90 0.09
N LEU A 75 4.83 11.82 -0.27
CA LEU A 75 4.24 10.74 -1.07
C LEU A 75 3.00 10.19 -0.36
N ARG A 76 1.86 10.13 -1.05
CA ARG A 76 0.60 9.65 -0.47
C ARG A 76 0.29 8.24 -0.92
N PHE A 77 -0.42 7.50 -0.08
CA PHE A 77 -1.02 6.24 -0.48
C PHE A 77 -2.46 6.13 0.00
N GLY A 78 -3.20 5.21 -0.60
CA GLY A 78 -4.53 4.83 -0.17
C GLY A 78 -4.92 3.49 -0.76
N GLY A 79 -5.81 2.77 -0.10
CA GLY A 79 -6.26 1.47 -0.58
C GLY A 79 -6.96 0.66 0.48
N VAL A 80 -6.82 -0.66 0.37
CA VAL A 80 -7.48 -1.64 1.24
C VAL A 80 -6.45 -2.45 2.00
N VAL A 81 -6.71 -2.69 3.28
CA VAL A 81 -6.04 -3.68 4.11
C VAL A 81 -7.08 -4.60 4.76
N VAL A 82 -6.81 -5.90 4.82
CA VAL A 82 -7.70 -6.86 5.51
C VAL A 82 -7.86 -6.45 6.98
N PRO A 83 -9.09 -6.48 7.54
CA PRO A 83 -9.31 -6.21 8.96
C PRO A 83 -8.42 -7.05 9.86
N GLY A 84 -7.81 -6.43 10.87
CA GLY A 84 -6.86 -7.08 11.78
C GLY A 84 -5.44 -7.29 11.21
N ARG A 85 -5.18 -6.98 9.93
CA ARG A 85 -3.86 -7.13 9.29
C ARG A 85 -3.08 -5.82 9.15
N ILE A 86 -3.55 -4.74 9.77
CA ILE A 86 -2.85 -3.45 9.76
C ILE A 86 -1.42 -3.56 10.29
N GLY A 87 -1.18 -4.39 11.31
CA GLY A 87 0.15 -4.63 11.87
C GLY A 87 1.15 -5.19 10.85
N ASP A 88 0.71 -6.02 9.90
CA ASP A 88 1.57 -6.53 8.83
C ASP A 88 1.91 -5.45 7.80
N LEU A 89 0.98 -4.52 7.54
CA LEU A 89 1.26 -3.38 6.70
C LEU A 89 2.28 -2.42 7.35
N LEU A 90 2.11 -2.10 8.63
CA LEU A 90 3.05 -1.27 9.38
C LEU A 90 4.45 -1.92 9.43
N SER A 91 4.50 -3.23 9.67
CA SER A 91 5.76 -3.99 9.67
C SER A 91 6.44 -3.98 8.30
N ALA A 92 5.68 -4.04 7.21
CA ALA A 92 6.23 -3.91 5.86
C ALA A 92 6.86 -2.53 5.62
N PHE A 93 6.20 -1.43 6.02
CA PHE A 93 6.80 -0.10 5.93
C PHE A 93 8.09 0.02 6.76
N SER A 94 8.08 -0.48 8.01
CA SER A 94 9.26 -0.48 8.87
C SER A 94 10.41 -1.32 8.30
N ALA A 95 10.13 -2.50 7.75
CA ALA A 95 11.14 -3.35 7.12
C ALA A 95 11.78 -2.72 5.87
N LEU A 96 11.04 -1.86 5.18
CA LEU A 96 11.54 -1.06 4.06
C LEU A 96 12.28 0.22 4.51
N GLY A 97 12.33 0.50 5.82
CA GLY A 97 12.92 1.73 6.36
C GLY A 97 12.12 2.99 6.02
N LEU A 98 10.82 2.86 5.75
CA LEU A 98 9.95 3.96 5.35
C LEU A 98 9.26 4.54 6.59
N ALA A 99 9.58 5.80 6.91
CA ALA A 99 8.77 6.58 7.83
C ALA A 99 7.38 6.75 7.23
N HIS A 100 6.35 6.62 8.06
CA HIS A 100 4.97 6.58 7.62
C HIS A 100 4.01 7.21 8.62
N VAL A 101 2.95 7.81 8.08
CA VAL A 101 1.71 8.12 8.78
C VAL A 101 0.61 7.33 8.11
N VAL A 102 -0.13 6.52 8.87
CA VAL A 102 -1.18 5.63 8.37
C VAL A 102 -2.47 5.92 9.12
N GLU A 103 -3.54 6.17 8.39
CA GLU A 103 -4.90 6.39 8.89
C GLU A 103 -5.75 5.18 8.48
N LEU A 104 -6.24 4.43 9.46
CA LEU A 104 -7.13 3.29 9.27
C LEU A 104 -8.55 3.69 9.65
N TYR A 105 -9.49 3.53 8.71
CA TYR A 105 -10.91 3.77 8.92
C TYR A 105 -11.62 2.47 9.29
N HIS A 106 -12.38 2.52 10.37
CA HIS A 106 -13.18 1.41 10.88
C HIS A 106 -14.62 1.49 10.35
N GLU A 107 -15.31 0.35 10.33
CA GLU A 107 -16.70 0.26 9.84
C GLU A 107 -17.69 1.08 10.68
N ASP A 108 -17.37 1.32 11.96
CA ASP A 108 -18.15 2.15 12.87
C ASP A 108 -17.98 3.67 12.62
N GLY A 109 -17.18 4.05 11.63
CA GLY A 109 -16.85 5.43 11.31
C GLY A 109 -15.71 6.02 12.15
N GLY A 110 -15.10 5.23 13.03
CA GLY A 110 -13.90 5.61 13.75
C GLY A 110 -12.65 5.60 12.88
N GLU A 111 -11.59 6.27 13.34
CA GLU A 111 -10.27 6.20 12.72
C GLU A 111 -9.17 5.90 13.75
N THR A 112 -8.08 5.29 13.29
CA THR A 112 -6.88 5.09 14.08
C THR A 112 -5.66 5.52 13.28
N VAL A 113 -4.80 6.33 13.91
CA VAL A 113 -3.60 6.88 13.29
C VAL A 113 -2.36 6.20 13.85
N TYR A 114 -1.52 5.69 12.97
CA TYR A 114 -0.22 5.09 13.28
C TYR A 114 0.90 5.96 12.72
N ARG A 115 1.99 6.09 13.46
CA ARG A 115 3.18 6.87 13.07
C ARG A 115 4.45 6.11 13.48
N SER A 116 5.51 6.24 12.67
CA SER A 116 6.87 5.75 12.98
C SER A 116 7.83 6.89 13.30
#